data_AF-A0A8S3XG96-F1
#
_entry.id   AF-A0A8S3XG96-F1
#
_cell.length_a   1.000
_cell.length_b   1.000
_cell.length_c   1.000
_cell.angle_alpha   90.00
_cell.angle_beta   90.00
_cell.angle_gamma   90.00
#
_symmetry.space_group_name_H-M   'P 1'
#
loop_
_entity.id
_entity.type
_entity.pdbx_description
1 polymer ?
#
loop_
_entity_poly.entity_id
_entity_poly.type
_entity_poly.pdbx_seq_one_letter_code
_entity_poly.pdbx_strand_id
1 'polypeptide(L)'
;MSRGEWNEKEELLAEQAAKQLRNYTPLLAAFAQSAKAEIALLTKVQEYRYENMSFMRAFSKLVLMLYKTNVLSEEVILKWYRDPNSSKGKVMFLDQMKKFVEWLQSAEEESESGEDED
;
A
#
# COMPACT_ATOMS: atom_id res chain seq x y z
N MET A 1 -24.51 -6.42 -19.83
CA MET A 1 -23.80 -5.39 -19.05
C MET A 1 -22.54 -4.98 -19.82
N SER A 2 -22.39 -3.69 -20.09
CA SER A 2 -21.26 -3.11 -20.81
C SER A 2 -19.99 -3.15 -19.98
N ARG A 3 -18.82 -3.24 -20.63
CA ARG A 3 -17.49 -3.24 -19.98
C ARG A 3 -17.30 -2.03 -19.04
N GLY A 4 -17.99 -0.92 -19.29
CA GLY A 4 -18.00 0.26 -18.41
C GLY A 4 -18.76 0.05 -17.10
N GLU A 5 -19.90 -0.64 -17.13
CA GLU A 5 -20.74 -0.91 -15.95
C GLU A 5 -20.05 -1.87 -14.96
N TRP A 6 -19.20 -2.78 -15.46
CA TRP A 6 -18.39 -3.67 -14.63
C TRP A 6 -17.28 -2.91 -13.89
N ASN A 7 -16.60 -1.98 -14.56
CA ASN A 7 -15.55 -1.17 -13.94
C ASN A 7 -16.10 -0.27 -12.82
N GLU A 8 -17.28 0.32 -13.00
CA GLU A 8 -17.91 1.19 -11.99
C GLU A 8 -18.35 0.40 -10.75
N LYS A 9 -18.92 -0.79 -10.95
CA LYS A 9 -19.30 -1.70 -9.86
C LYS A 9 -18.07 -2.21 -9.09
N GLU A 10 -16.98 -2.51 -9.79
CA GLU A 10 -15.72 -2.92 -9.16
C GLU A 10 -15.09 -1.78 -8.32
N GLU A 11 -15.15 -0.54 -8.80
CA GLU A 11 -14.64 0.60 -8.05
C GLU A 11 -15.46 0.85 -6.77
N LEU A 12 -16.79 0.78 -6.84
CA LEU A 12 -17.68 0.87 -5.68
C LEU A 12 -17.41 -0.24 -4.65
N LEU A 13 -17.21 -1.48 -5.10
CA LEU A 13 -16.87 -2.60 -4.21
C LEU A 13 -15.53 -2.39 -3.53
N ALA A 14 -14.53 -1.87 -4.24
CA ALA A 14 -13.23 -1.55 -3.67
C ALA A 14 -13.31 -0.43 -2.61
N GLU A 15 -14.13 0.60 -2.84
CA GLU A 15 -14.37 1.66 -1.86
C GLU A 15 -15.08 1.17 -0.60
N GLN A 16 -16.11 0.33 -0.76
CA GLN A 16 -16.82 -0.27 0.36
C GLN A 16 -15.88 -1.18 1.18
N ALA A 17 -15.09 -2.03 0.52
CA ALA A 17 -14.10 -2.87 1.18
C ALA A 17 -13.05 -2.02 1.92
N ALA A 18 -12.58 -0.92 1.31
CA ALA A 18 -11.64 0.00 1.94
C ALA A 18 -12.23 0.65 3.20
N LYS A 19 -13.51 1.05 3.16
CA LYS A 19 -14.22 1.62 4.32
C LYS A 19 -14.35 0.61 5.46
N GLN A 20 -14.66 -0.64 5.14
CA GLN A 20 -14.73 -1.72 6.14
C GLN A 20 -13.36 -2.01 6.74
N LEU A 21 -12.31 -2.07 5.91
CA LEU A 21 -10.96 -2.37 6.36
C LEU A 21 -10.40 -1.30 7.31
N ARG A 22 -10.79 -0.04 7.15
CA ARG A 22 -10.44 1.04 8.09
C ARG A 22 -10.87 0.75 9.53
N ASN A 23 -11.97 0.05 9.75
CA ASN A 23 -12.40 -0.33 11.10
C ASN A 23 -11.47 -1.35 11.75
N TYR A 24 -10.70 -2.09 10.94
CA TYR A 24 -9.75 -3.11 11.39
C TYR A 24 -8.30 -2.60 11.45
N THR A 25 -8.03 -1.34 11.10
CA THR A 25 -6.66 -0.80 11.17
C THR A 25 -6.07 -0.86 12.58
N PRO A 26 -6.80 -0.67 13.70
CA PRO A 26 -6.21 -0.85 15.03
C PRO A 26 -5.76 -2.30 15.29
N LEU A 27 -6.52 -3.27 14.77
CA LEU A 27 -6.15 -4.68 14.86
C LEU A 27 -4.89 -4.97 14.04
N LEU A 28 -4.84 -4.48 12.79
CA LEU A 28 -3.66 -4.65 11.94
C LEU A 28 -2.43 -3.97 12.52
N ALA A 29 -2.58 -2.77 13.10
CA ALA A 29 -1.51 -2.06 13.80
C ALA A 29 -1.00 -2.87 14.99
N ALA A 30 -1.89 -3.48 15.79
CA ALA A 30 -1.51 -4.32 16.92
C ALA A 30 -0.67 -5.56 16.51
N PHE A 31 -0.82 -6.04 15.27
CA PHE A 31 0.05 -7.08 14.71
C PHE A 31 1.34 -6.52 14.12
N ALA A 32 1.29 -5.35 13.52
CA ALA A 32 2.39 -4.72 12.78
C ALA A 32 3.30 -3.88 13.68
N GLN A 33 3.72 -4.43 14.83
CA GLN A 33 4.51 -3.72 15.85
C GLN A 33 6.03 -3.74 15.61
N SER A 34 6.48 -4.32 14.49
CA SER A 34 7.89 -4.38 14.12
C SER A 34 8.02 -4.37 12.60
N ALA A 35 9.16 -3.89 12.09
CA ALA A 35 9.44 -3.89 10.66
C ALA A 35 9.29 -5.27 10.01
N LYS A 36 9.63 -6.35 10.73
CA LYS A 36 9.43 -7.73 10.26
C LYS A 36 7.94 -8.08 10.11
N ALA A 37 7.12 -7.69 11.08
CA ALA A 37 5.69 -7.96 11.05
C ALA A 37 4.98 -7.12 9.99
N GLU A 38 5.37 -5.84 9.84
CA GLU A 38 4.89 -4.96 8.78
C GLU A 38 5.21 -5.50 7.38
N ILE A 39 6.45 -5.94 7.14
CA ILE A 39 6.83 -6.59 5.86
C ILE A 39 6.02 -7.86 5.62
N ALA A 40 5.81 -8.68 6.65
CA ALA A 40 4.99 -9.89 6.53
C ALA A 40 3.53 -9.55 6.18
N LEU A 41 2.97 -8.50 6.80
CA LEU A 41 1.62 -8.01 6.49
C LEU A 41 1.52 -7.52 5.04
N LEU A 42 2.44 -6.65 4.60
CA LEU A 42 2.48 -6.13 3.23
C LEU A 42 2.62 -7.26 2.20
N THR A 43 3.47 -8.24 2.49
CA THR A 43 3.66 -9.44 1.67
C THR A 43 2.37 -10.27 1.58
N LYS A 44 1.64 -10.43 2.69
CA LYS A 44 0.35 -11.15 2.68
C LYS A 44 -0.73 -10.40 1.91
N VAL A 45 -0.77 -9.07 2.02
CA VAL A 45 -1.67 -8.23 1.21
C VAL A 45 -1.35 -8.38 -0.28
N GLN A 46 -0.07 -8.39 -0.66
CA GLN A 46 0.37 -8.62 -2.04
C GLN A 46 -0.08 -9.99 -2.57
N GLU A 47 0.19 -11.06 -1.84
CA GLU A 47 -0.18 -12.43 -2.23
C GLU A 47 -1.69 -12.57 -2.40
N TYR A 48 -2.46 -12.09 -1.42
CA TYR A 48 -3.92 -12.11 -1.49
C TYR A 48 -4.45 -11.35 -2.71
N ARG A 49 -3.87 -10.19 -3.03
CA ARG A 49 -4.27 -9.41 -4.21
C ARG A 49 -3.86 -10.06 -5.52
N TYR A 50 -2.72 -10.72 -5.55
CA TYR A 50 -2.27 -11.46 -6.73
C TYR A 50 -3.17 -12.67 -7.02
N GLU A 51 -3.63 -13.37 -5.98
CA GLU A 51 -4.56 -14.51 -6.11
C GLU A 51 -6.00 -14.08 -6.46
N ASN A 52 -6.38 -12.84 -6.12
CA ASN A 52 -7.71 -12.28 -6.33
C ASN A 52 -7.66 -11.07 -7.29
N MET A 53 -7.32 -11.32 -8.56
CA MET A 53 -7.02 -10.30 -9.58
C MET A 53 -8.20 -9.39 -9.98
N SER A 54 -9.40 -9.58 -9.40
CA SER A 54 -10.59 -8.77 -9.69
C SER A 54 -10.46 -7.28 -9.31
N PHE A 55 -9.36 -6.88 -8.65
CA PHE A 55 -9.17 -5.49 -8.18
C PHE A 55 -7.70 -5.04 -8.28
N MET A 56 -7.13 -5.11 -9.47
CA MET A 56 -5.72 -4.79 -9.73
C MET A 56 -5.31 -3.41 -9.18
N ARG A 57 -6.12 -2.36 -9.40
CA ARG A 57 -5.82 -0.97 -8.96
C ARG A 57 -6.02 -0.73 -7.46
N ALA A 58 -6.54 -1.70 -6.71
CA ALA A 58 -6.84 -1.51 -5.29
C ALA A 58 -5.62 -1.72 -4.39
N PHE A 59 -4.54 -2.33 -4.89
CA PHE A 59 -3.34 -2.58 -4.09
C PHE A 59 -2.68 -1.27 -3.63
N SER A 60 -2.39 -0.32 -4.54
CA SER A 60 -1.76 0.95 -4.16
C SER A 60 -2.63 1.78 -3.21
N LYS A 61 -3.95 1.85 -3.46
CA LYS A 61 -4.92 2.50 -2.56
C LYS A 61 -4.92 1.86 -1.15
N LEU A 62 -4.77 0.54 -1.08
CA LEU A 62 -4.72 -0.20 0.18
C LEU A 62 -3.42 0.05 0.95
N VAL A 63 -2.26 -0.03 0.29
CA VAL A 63 -0.97 0.25 0.96
C VAL A 63 -0.92 1.71 1.45
N LEU A 64 -1.43 2.66 0.66
CA LEU A 64 -1.57 4.06 1.08
C LEU A 64 -2.46 4.21 2.31
N MET A 65 -3.57 3.47 2.39
CA MET A 65 -4.44 3.48 3.57
C MET A 65 -3.68 2.99 4.81
N LEU A 66 -2.99 1.85 4.70
CA LEU A 66 -2.24 1.25 5.80
C LEU A 66 -1.12 2.18 6.29
N TYR A 67 -0.43 2.86 5.37
CA TYR A 67 0.53 3.92 5.69
C TYR A 67 -0.12 5.07 6.46
N LYS A 68 -1.20 5.67 5.93
CA LYS A 68 -1.91 6.79 6.58
C LYS A 68 -2.50 6.45 7.95
N THR A 69 -2.72 5.17 8.23
CA THR A 69 -3.21 4.69 9.53
C THR A 69 -2.10 4.19 10.46
N ASN A 70 -0.84 4.47 10.16
CA ASN A 70 0.34 4.04 10.95
C ASN A 70 0.43 2.52 11.14
N VAL A 71 -0.08 1.74 10.18
CA VAL A 71 0.03 0.28 10.18
C VAL A 71 1.30 -0.16 9.45
N LEU A 72 1.72 0.58 8.44
CA LEU A 72 2.97 0.35 7.71
C LEU A 72 3.81 1.63 7.78
N SER A 73 5.08 1.49 8.13
CA SER A 73 6.05 2.57 8.07
C SER A 73 6.55 2.81 6.65
N GLU A 74 7.06 4.02 6.42
CA GLU A 74 7.73 4.40 5.18
C GLU A 74 8.91 3.47 4.86
N GLU A 75 9.79 3.26 5.84
CA GLU A 75 10.97 2.41 5.70
C GLU A 75 10.60 1.00 5.19
N VAL A 76 9.55 0.41 5.74
CA VAL A 76 9.04 -0.91 5.33
C VAL A 76 8.52 -0.88 3.90
N ILE A 77 7.76 0.13 3.52
CA ILE A 77 7.22 0.24 2.14
C ILE A 77 8.36 0.37 1.14
N LEU A 78 9.34 1.23 1.44
CA LEU A 78 10.53 1.44 0.60
C LEU A 78 11.39 0.17 0.52
N LYS A 79 11.60 -0.51 1.65
CA LYS A 79 12.31 -1.79 1.73
C LYS A 79 11.61 -2.85 0.89
N TRP A 80 10.30 -3.02 1.07
CA TRP A 80 9.51 -3.95 0.26
C TRP A 80 9.61 -3.60 -1.21
N TYR A 81 9.58 -2.32 -1.61
CA TYR A 81 9.68 -1.91 -3.01
C TYR A 81 11.04 -2.25 -3.62
N ARG A 82 12.14 -1.99 -2.90
CA ARG A 82 13.53 -2.22 -3.35
C ARG A 82 13.97 -3.68 -3.32
N ASP A 83 13.35 -4.53 -2.50
CA ASP A 83 13.80 -5.92 -2.29
C ASP A 83 13.63 -6.79 -3.56
N PRO A 84 14.71 -7.27 -4.20
CA PRO A 84 14.58 -8.15 -5.36
C PRO A 84 14.00 -9.54 -5.00
N ASN A 85 14.12 -9.98 -3.75
CA ASN A 85 13.74 -11.30 -3.27
C ASN A 85 12.32 -11.32 -2.70
N SER A 86 11.34 -11.01 -3.54
CA SER A 86 9.94 -10.99 -3.12
C SER A 86 9.16 -12.23 -3.51
N SER A 87 8.13 -12.54 -2.73
CA SER A 87 7.12 -13.52 -3.08
C SER A 87 6.34 -13.16 -4.35
N LYS A 88 5.55 -14.12 -4.84
CA LYS A 88 4.84 -14.07 -6.13
C LYS A 88 3.95 -12.82 -6.24
N GLY A 89 3.96 -12.21 -7.42
CA GLY A 89 3.04 -11.12 -7.77
C GLY A 89 3.58 -9.70 -7.58
N LYS A 90 4.67 -9.50 -6.85
CA LYS A 90 5.25 -8.16 -6.62
C LYS A 90 5.47 -7.35 -7.89
N VAL A 91 6.03 -7.96 -8.93
CA VAL A 91 6.36 -7.27 -10.20
C VAL A 91 5.13 -6.60 -10.82
N MET A 92 3.92 -7.15 -10.63
CA MET A 92 2.67 -6.56 -11.15
C MET A 92 2.22 -5.31 -10.38
N PHE A 93 2.74 -5.10 -9.18
CA PHE A 93 2.38 -3.99 -8.31
C PHE A 93 3.44 -2.89 -8.28
N LEU A 94 4.67 -3.15 -8.73
CA LEU A 94 5.76 -2.17 -8.75
C LEU A 94 5.38 -0.88 -9.51
N ASP A 95 4.88 -1.00 -10.74
CA ASP A 95 4.48 0.15 -11.54
C ASP A 95 3.34 0.96 -10.87
N GLN A 96 2.40 0.27 -10.23
CA GLN A 96 1.29 0.90 -9.50
C GLN A 96 1.74 1.64 -8.24
N MET A 97 2.85 1.22 -7.65
CA MET A 97 3.43 1.78 -6.43
C MET A 97 4.43 2.91 -6.72
N LYS A 98 4.91 3.03 -7.97
CA LYS A 98 5.97 3.96 -8.36
C LYS A 98 5.70 5.41 -7.89
N LYS A 99 4.55 5.98 -8.27
CA LYS A 99 4.18 7.36 -7.88
C LYS A 99 4.09 7.56 -6.38
N PHE A 100 3.64 6.54 -5.64
CA PHE A 100 3.52 6.62 -4.19
C PHE A 100 4.90 6.55 -3.52
N VAL A 101 5.79 5.69 -4.03
CA VAL A 101 7.18 5.58 -3.55
C VAL A 101 7.97 6.84 -3.86
N GLU A 102 7.80 7.42 -5.05
CA GLU A 102 8.38 8.73 -5.41
C GLU A 102 7.91 9.81 -4.45
N TRP A 103 6.60 9.85 -4.14
CA TRP A 103 6.05 10.80 -3.17
C TRP A 103 6.62 10.62 -1.76
N LEU A 104 6.77 9.38 -1.26
CA LEU A 104 7.40 9.11 0.04
C LEU A 104 8.82 9.69 0.07
N GLN A 105 9.62 9.39 -0.95
CA GLN A 105 11.01 9.85 -1.05
C GLN A 105 11.13 11.37 -1.17
N SER A 106 10.25 12.03 -1.91
CA SER A 106 10.26 13.50 -2.04
C SER A 106 9.76 14.24 -0.81
N ALA A 107 8.91 13.62 0.02
CA ALA A 107 8.42 14.23 1.26
C ALA A 107 9.54 14.38 2.31
N GLU A 108 10.54 13.50 2.31
CA GLU A 108 11.74 13.64 3.15
C GLU A 108 12.64 14.79 2.67
N GLU A 109 12.85 14.94 1.35
CA GLU A 109 13.72 15.98 0.77
C GLU A 109 13.24 17.42 1.04
N GLU A 110 11.92 17.68 1.10
CA GLU A 110 11.37 19.01 1.45
C GLU A 110 11.43 19.33 2.95
N SER A 111 11.57 18.30 3.80
CA SER A 111 11.59 18.46 5.26
C SER A 111 13.00 18.75 5.80
N GLU A 112 14.04 18.37 5.06
CA GLU A 112 15.45 18.55 5.43
C GLU A 112 16.03 19.90 4.94
N SER A 113 15.38 20.56 3.98
CA SER A 113 15.81 21.85 3.42
C SER A 113 15.30 23.10 4.18
N GLY A 114 14.85 22.93 5.43
CA GLY A 114 14.21 23.99 6.24
C GLY A 114 14.96 24.41 7.51
N GLU A 115 16.14 23.85 7.78
CA GLU A 115 16.97 24.15 8.97
C GLU A 115 18.37 24.61 8.55
N ASP A 116 18.48 25.72 7.83
CA ASP A 116 19.75 26.46 7.63
C ASP A 116 19.45 27.89 7.11
N GLU A 117 18.73 28.69 7.90
CA GLU A 117 18.69 30.16 7.76
C GLU A 117 18.10 30.79 9.05
N ASP A 118 18.90 30.76 10.14
CA ASP A 118 19.13 31.88 11.09
C ASP A 118 20.02 31.44 12.29
#